data_AF-A0AAV2SWU5-F1
#
_entry.id   AF-A0AAV2SWU5-F1
#
_cell.length_a   1.000
_cell.length_b   1.000
_cell.length_c   1.000
_cell.angle_alpha   90.00
_cell.angle_beta   90.00
_cell.angle_gamma   90.00
#
_symmetry.space_group_name_H-M   'P 1'
#
loop_
_entity.id
_entity.type
_entity.pdbx_description
1 polymer ?
#
loop_
_entity_poly.entity_id
_entity_poly.type
_entity_poly.pdbx_seq_one_letter_code
_entity_poly.pdbx_strand_id
1 'polypeptide(L)'
;MTDVKEPPHGKQETKRSTVDFVLVNQKMYSRFIEMEIDEKREKIDISDHNLITVTFKMKKQIEKIDKGKVIEKEYYTKDKLALKIYRKKLEDFWDKNKTNTVPEMMESMVKIARENLLRKYREKETKNEKKSEDKPWMNENIKKEIKKKERNKQSKKKYRK
;
A
#
# COMPACT_ATOMS: atom_id res chain seq x y z
N MET A 1 -2.00 -63.78 63.62
CA MET A 1 -1.74 -62.33 63.44
C MET A 1 -0.35 -62.17 62.86
N THR A 2 -0.27 -61.98 61.55
CA THR A 2 0.95 -61.50 60.88
C THR A 2 0.47 -60.67 59.70
N ASP A 3 0.65 -59.36 59.82
CA ASP A 3 0.20 -58.33 58.91
C ASP A 3 0.78 -58.52 57.50
N VAL A 4 -0.09 -58.53 56.50
CA VAL A 4 0.27 -58.47 55.09
C VAL A 4 0.56 -57.01 54.77
N LYS A 5 1.85 -56.67 54.61
CA LYS A 5 2.27 -55.37 54.06
C LYS A 5 1.95 -55.34 52.56
N GLU A 6 1.00 -54.50 52.17
CA GLU A 6 0.73 -54.17 50.77
C GLU A 6 1.93 -53.43 50.15
N PRO A 7 2.26 -53.70 48.87
CA PRO A 7 3.33 -53.01 48.16
C PRO A 7 2.92 -51.57 47.78
N PRO A 8 3.88 -50.62 47.74
CA PRO A 8 3.58 -49.21 47.52
C PRO A 8 3.05 -48.96 46.10
N HIS A 9 2.01 -48.13 46.04
CA HIS A 9 1.32 -47.68 44.84
C HIS A 9 2.25 -47.22 43.71
N GLY A 10 1.83 -47.56 42.49
CA GLY A 10 2.58 -47.48 41.26
C GLY A 10 3.19 -46.11 40.95
N LYS A 11 4.44 -46.16 40.44
CA LYS A 11 5.04 -45.07 39.69
C LYS A 11 4.26 -44.92 38.38
N GLN A 12 3.39 -43.90 38.30
CA GLN A 12 2.81 -43.48 37.03
C GLN A 12 3.93 -42.89 36.16
N GLU A 13 4.32 -43.60 35.10
CA GLU A 13 5.18 -43.03 34.06
C GLU A 13 4.42 -41.89 33.37
N THR A 14 4.90 -40.66 33.55
CA THR A 14 4.39 -39.50 32.81
C THR A 14 4.66 -39.73 31.31
N LYS A 15 3.62 -40.06 30.54
CA LYS A 15 3.72 -40.21 29.09
C LYS A 15 4.12 -38.86 28.47
N ARG A 16 5.36 -38.75 28.02
CA ARG A 16 5.83 -37.59 27.25
C ARG A 16 5.42 -37.79 25.80
N SER A 17 4.77 -36.79 25.22
CA SER A 17 4.30 -36.84 23.82
C SER A 17 4.73 -35.57 23.08
N THR A 18 5.33 -35.74 21.90
CA THR A 18 5.63 -34.63 20.99
C THR A 18 4.49 -34.50 19.99
N VAL A 19 3.53 -33.63 20.28
CA VAL A 19 2.33 -33.42 19.45
C VAL A 19 2.39 -32.09 18.70
N ASP A 20 3.21 -31.16 19.18
CA ASP A 20 3.31 -29.80 18.66
C ASP A 20 4.47 -29.66 17.66
N PHE A 21 4.16 -29.17 16.46
CA PHE A 21 5.13 -29.01 15.37
C PHE A 21 5.13 -27.57 14.84
N VAL A 22 6.30 -27.06 14.48
CA VAL A 22 6.46 -25.77 13.80
C VAL A 22 6.80 -26.02 12.33
N LEU A 23 5.85 -25.72 11.44
CA LEU A 23 6.02 -25.85 9.99
C LEU A 23 6.38 -24.51 9.36
N VAL A 24 7.44 -24.50 8.54
CA VAL A 24 7.90 -23.31 7.82
C VAL A 24 8.17 -23.63 6.36
N ASN A 25 7.94 -22.66 5.48
CA ASN A 25 8.35 -22.79 4.08
C ASN A 25 9.88 -22.70 3.94
N GLN A 26 10.41 -23.17 2.80
CA GLN A 26 11.86 -23.21 2.55
C GLN A 26 12.55 -21.83 2.69
N LYS A 27 11.84 -20.75 2.34
CA LYS A 27 12.34 -19.38 2.47
C LYS A 27 12.47 -18.92 3.93
N MET A 28 11.59 -19.38 4.81
CA MET A 28 11.62 -19.11 6.24
C MET A 28 12.62 -20.03 6.96
N TYR A 29 12.73 -21.28 6.51
CA TYR A 29 13.73 -22.23 7.01
C TYR A 29 15.16 -21.70 6.85
N SER A 30 15.49 -21.09 5.71
CA SER A 30 16.82 -20.46 5.51
C SER A 30 17.10 -19.27 6.43
N ARG A 31 16.12 -18.82 7.21
CA ARG A 31 16.23 -17.74 8.21
C ARG A 31 16.10 -18.25 9.64
N PHE A 32 15.94 -19.55 9.84
CA PHE A 32 15.88 -20.15 11.17
C PHE A 32 17.21 -19.93 11.90
N ILE A 33 17.14 -19.52 13.16
CA ILE A 33 18.31 -19.37 14.03
C ILE A 33 18.31 -20.54 15.03
N GLU A 34 17.26 -20.65 15.84
CA GLU A 34 17.17 -21.63 16.92
C GLU A 34 15.71 -21.90 17.31
N MET A 35 15.53 -23.02 18.01
CA MET A 35 14.27 -23.44 18.62
C MET A 35 14.58 -24.00 20.01
N GLU A 36 13.85 -23.53 21.02
CA GLU A 36 13.99 -23.94 22.42
C GLU A 36 12.64 -24.46 22.93
N ILE A 37 12.66 -25.57 23.65
CA ILE A 37 11.49 -26.11 24.35
C ILE A 37 11.73 -25.91 25.85
N ASP A 38 10.86 -25.16 26.51
CA ASP A 38 10.89 -24.95 27.95
C ASP A 38 10.32 -26.19 28.67
N GLU A 39 11.13 -27.23 28.78
CA GLU A 39 10.75 -28.50 29.42
C GLU A 39 10.57 -28.38 30.95
N LYS A 40 11.22 -27.39 31.56
CA LYS A 40 11.17 -27.15 33.01
C LYS A 40 10.02 -26.24 33.42
N ARG A 41 9.29 -25.69 32.44
CA ARG A 41 8.16 -24.75 32.63
C ARG A 41 8.54 -23.52 33.46
N GLU A 42 9.79 -23.07 33.34
CA GLU A 42 10.28 -21.92 34.10
C GLU A 42 9.62 -20.60 33.64
N LYS A 43 9.19 -20.52 32.37
CA LYS A 43 8.57 -19.32 31.79
C LYS A 43 7.04 -19.36 31.85
N ILE A 44 6.42 -20.52 31.65
CA ILE A 44 4.95 -20.70 31.65
C ILE A 44 4.59 -22.07 32.25
N ASP A 45 3.81 -22.07 33.34
CA ASP A 45 3.36 -23.31 34.04
C ASP A 45 1.83 -23.42 34.16
N ILE A 46 1.09 -22.65 33.34
CA ILE A 46 -0.38 -22.65 33.38
C ILE A 46 -0.99 -23.75 32.48
N SER A 47 -0.17 -24.38 31.63
CA SER A 47 -0.58 -25.36 30.62
C SER A 47 0.07 -26.73 30.84
N ASP A 48 -0.60 -27.79 30.41
CA ASP A 48 -0.06 -29.15 30.35
C ASP A 48 0.93 -29.35 29.19
N HIS A 49 1.02 -28.40 28.26
CA HIS A 49 2.02 -28.36 27.18
C HIS A 49 3.26 -27.51 27.55
N ASN A 50 4.43 -27.94 27.08
CA ASN A 50 5.68 -27.19 27.22
C ASN A 50 5.77 -26.08 26.16
N LEU A 51 6.33 -24.92 26.53
CA LEU A 51 6.45 -23.78 25.62
C LEU A 51 7.54 -24.03 24.56
N ILE A 52 7.19 -23.82 23.29
CA ILE A 52 8.15 -23.85 22.17
C ILE A 52 8.43 -22.42 21.71
N THR A 53 9.69 -22.01 21.77
CA THR A 53 10.16 -20.72 21.27
C THR A 53 10.98 -20.92 20.00
N VAL A 54 10.71 -20.16 18.94
CA VAL A 54 11.47 -20.23 17.68
C VAL A 54 11.95 -18.84 17.27
N THR A 55 13.25 -18.73 16.97
CA THR A 55 13.89 -17.47 16.59
C THR A 55 14.22 -17.48 15.10
N PHE A 56 13.80 -16.43 14.38
CA PHE A 56 14.09 -16.25 12.95
C PHE A 56 14.81 -14.92 12.67
N LYS A 57 15.78 -14.95 11.74
CA LYS A 57 16.46 -13.77 11.21
C LYS A 57 15.59 -13.04 10.18
N MET A 58 14.83 -12.05 10.63
CA MET A 58 14.07 -11.19 9.73
C MET A 58 14.86 -9.94 9.33
N LYS A 59 15.10 -9.76 8.02
CA LYS A 59 15.51 -8.45 7.51
C LYS A 59 14.32 -7.50 7.69
N LYS A 60 14.46 -6.48 8.54
CA LYS A 60 13.48 -5.40 8.65
C LYS A 60 13.47 -4.67 7.31
N GLN A 61 12.53 -5.01 6.43
CA GLN A 61 12.21 -4.14 5.30
C GLN A 61 11.59 -2.89 5.91
N ILE A 62 12.43 -1.91 6.23
CA ILE A 62 11.97 -0.53 6.25
C ILE A 62 11.66 -0.25 4.79
N GLU A 63 10.43 -0.49 4.38
CA GLU A 63 9.90 0.08 3.16
C GLU A 63 10.07 1.59 3.32
N LYS A 64 11.18 2.13 2.81
CA LYS A 64 11.22 3.53 2.48
C LYS A 64 10.07 3.68 1.50
N ILE A 65 8.96 4.26 1.96
CA ILE A 65 7.88 4.72 1.10
C ILE A 65 8.59 5.64 0.11
N ASP A 66 8.90 5.11 -1.07
CA ASP A 66 9.50 5.87 -2.15
C ASP A 66 8.43 6.89 -2.48
N LYS A 67 8.58 8.11 -1.97
CA LYS A 67 7.73 9.24 -2.31
C LYS A 67 8.06 9.49 -3.78
N GLY A 68 7.41 8.74 -4.67
CA GLY A 68 7.69 8.70 -6.10
C GLY A 68 7.90 10.11 -6.61
N LYS A 69 8.86 10.27 -7.53
CA LYS A 69 9.20 11.58 -8.08
C LYS A 69 7.92 12.23 -8.60
N VAL A 70 7.60 13.40 -8.08
CA VAL A 70 6.47 14.18 -8.58
C VAL A 70 6.96 14.89 -9.83
N ILE A 71 6.45 14.49 -10.99
CA ILE A 71 6.75 15.17 -12.24
C ILE A 71 5.69 16.26 -12.42
N GLU A 72 6.16 17.48 -12.63
CA GLU A 72 5.31 18.59 -13.06
C GLU A 72 5.19 18.51 -14.59
N LYS A 73 3.96 18.31 -15.08
CA LYS A 73 3.64 18.30 -16.51
C LYS A 73 2.81 19.53 -16.85
N GLU A 74 3.10 20.10 -18.01
CA GLU A 74 2.40 21.28 -18.53
C GLU A 74 1.56 20.90 -19.75
N TYR A 75 0.35 21.45 -19.86
CA TYR A 75 -0.51 21.28 -21.02
C TYR A 75 -1.32 22.55 -21.27
N TYR A 76 -1.77 22.74 -22.51
CA TYR A 76 -2.69 23.83 -22.86
C TYR A 76 -4.14 23.37 -22.71
N THR A 77 -4.93 24.11 -21.93
CA THR A 77 -6.36 23.82 -21.76
C THR A 77 -7.15 24.12 -23.05
N LYS A 78 -8.17 23.30 -23.31
CA LYS A 78 -9.13 23.48 -24.41
C LYS A 78 -10.48 24.04 -23.93
N ASP A 79 -10.53 24.54 -22.70
CA ASP A 79 -11.74 25.08 -22.13
C ASP A 79 -12.23 26.31 -22.91
N LYS A 80 -13.54 26.36 -23.19
CA LYS A 80 -14.16 27.39 -24.03
C LYS A 80 -14.01 28.79 -23.43
N LEU A 81 -14.12 28.90 -22.11
CA LEU A 81 -13.97 30.19 -21.41
C LEU A 81 -12.52 30.69 -21.48
N ALA A 82 -11.55 29.81 -21.24
CA ALA A 82 -10.13 30.14 -21.33
C ALA A 82 -9.73 30.58 -22.75
N LEU A 83 -10.24 29.90 -23.78
CA LEU A 83 -10.03 30.28 -25.17
C LEU A 83 -10.64 31.64 -25.52
N LYS A 84 -11.82 31.97 -24.98
CA LYS A 84 -12.44 33.28 -25.16
C LYS A 84 -11.60 34.40 -24.56
N ILE A 85 -11.05 34.19 -23.37
CA ILE A 85 -10.15 35.15 -22.70
C ILE A 85 -8.84 35.29 -23.48
N TYR A 86 -8.27 34.18 -23.94
CA TYR A 86 -7.08 34.17 -24.78
C TYR A 86 -7.27 35.01 -26.04
N ARG A 87 -8.36 34.77 -26.78
CA ARG A 87 -8.69 35.54 -27.99
C ARG A 87 -8.80 37.04 -27.70
N LYS A 88 -9.55 37.42 -26.67
CA LYS A 88 -9.72 38.82 -26.30
C LYS A 88 -8.38 39.50 -25.99
N LYS A 89 -7.52 38.84 -25.21
CA LYS A 89 -6.19 39.39 -24.87
C LYS A 89 -5.27 39.49 -26.09
N LEU A 90 -5.39 38.57 -27.04
CA LEU A 90 -4.62 38.61 -28.28
C LEU A 90 -5.03 39.79 -29.16
N GLU A 91 -6.34 39.99 -29.34
CA GLU A 91 -6.90 41.13 -30.06
C GLU A 91 -6.50 42.46 -29.38
N ASP A 92 -6.67 42.57 -28.06
CA ASP A 92 -6.24 43.74 -27.28
C ASP A 92 -4.73 44.02 -27.40
N PHE A 93 -3.90 42.99 -27.55
CA PHE A 93 -2.45 43.11 -27.68
C PHE A 93 -2.05 43.58 -29.08
N TRP A 94 -2.67 43.03 -30.13
CA TRP A 94 -2.42 43.43 -31.52
C TRP A 94 -2.92 44.85 -31.80
N ASP A 95 -4.08 45.23 -31.28
CA ASP A 95 -4.62 46.58 -31.42
C ASP A 95 -3.72 47.64 -30.78
N LYS A 96 -3.14 47.34 -29.62
CA LYS A 96 -2.24 48.27 -28.90
C LYS A 96 -0.86 48.38 -29.54
N ASN A 97 -0.29 47.25 -29.97
CA ASN A 97 1.10 47.22 -30.45
C ASN A 97 1.23 47.43 -31.96
N LYS A 98 0.11 47.49 -32.72
CA LYS A 98 0.10 47.63 -34.18
C LYS A 98 1.06 46.64 -34.88
N THR A 99 1.09 45.41 -34.38
CA THR A 99 1.94 44.35 -34.92
C THR A 99 1.46 43.98 -36.32
N ASN A 100 2.26 44.32 -37.34
CA ASN A 100 1.92 44.08 -38.75
C ASN A 100 2.74 42.92 -39.37
N THR A 101 3.64 42.33 -38.60
CA THR A 101 4.58 41.31 -39.10
C THR A 101 4.24 39.93 -38.54
N VAL A 102 4.06 38.95 -39.42
CA VAL A 102 3.67 37.57 -39.07
C VAL A 102 4.53 36.94 -37.96
N PRO A 103 5.87 37.08 -37.98
CA PRO A 103 6.74 36.66 -36.87
C PRO A 103 6.32 37.19 -35.49
N GLU A 104 6.05 38.50 -35.37
CA GLU A 104 5.66 39.12 -34.10
C GLU A 104 4.28 38.65 -33.63
N MET A 105 3.37 38.41 -34.58
CA MET A 105 2.06 37.84 -34.30
C MET A 105 2.19 36.41 -33.76
N MET A 106 3.06 35.58 -34.33
CA MET A 106 3.30 34.22 -33.82
C MET A 106 3.91 34.24 -32.42
N GLU A 107 4.87 35.11 -32.18
CA GLU A 107 5.56 35.21 -30.89
C GLU A 107 4.60 35.68 -29.78
N SER A 108 3.75 36.66 -30.09
CA SER A 108 2.69 37.13 -29.19
C SER A 108 1.62 36.07 -28.94
N MET A 109 1.23 35.27 -29.94
CA MET A 109 0.32 34.13 -29.77
C MET A 109 0.88 33.12 -28.77
N VAL A 110 2.14 32.69 -28.95
CA VAL A 110 2.77 31.71 -28.05
C VAL A 110 2.87 32.26 -26.63
N LYS A 111 3.26 33.53 -26.48
CA LYS A 111 3.39 34.18 -25.17
C LYS A 111 2.05 34.24 -24.44
N ILE A 112 1.00 34.77 -25.10
CA ILE A 112 -0.33 34.92 -24.49
C ILE A 112 -0.97 33.55 -24.24
N ALA A 113 -0.68 32.55 -25.08
CA ALA A 113 -1.14 31.18 -24.87
C ALA A 113 -0.50 30.56 -23.62
N ARG A 114 0.80 30.78 -23.40
CA ARG A 114 1.47 30.35 -22.16
C ARG A 114 0.88 31.00 -20.92
N GLU A 115 0.52 32.28 -20.99
CA GLU A 115 -0.06 32.98 -19.85
C GLU A 115 -1.49 32.55 -19.51
N ASN A 116 -2.31 32.24 -20.52
CA ASN A 116 -3.75 32.05 -20.33
C ASN A 116 -4.22 30.60 -20.44
N LEU A 117 -3.53 29.81 -21.24
CA LEU A 117 -3.95 28.44 -21.55
C LEU A 117 -3.07 27.39 -20.86
N LEU A 118 -1.84 27.72 -20.46
CA LEU A 118 -0.94 26.78 -19.81
C LEU A 118 -1.47 26.40 -18.43
N ARG A 119 -1.59 25.10 -18.20
CA ARG A 119 -1.96 24.51 -16.91
C ARG A 119 -0.86 23.53 -16.51
N LYS A 120 -0.57 23.51 -15.22
CA LYS A 120 0.38 22.57 -14.63
C LYS A 120 -0.37 21.56 -13.79
N TYR A 121 0.01 20.30 -13.90
CA TYR A 121 -0.47 19.27 -13.01
C TYR A 121 0.70 18.42 -12.52
N ARG A 122 0.53 17.91 -11.31
CA ARG A 122 1.53 17.06 -10.65
C ARG A 122 1.08 15.63 -10.80
N GLU A 123 1.88 14.84 -11.52
CA GLU A 123 1.69 13.40 -11.63
C GLU A 123 2.78 12.71 -10.79
N LYS A 124 2.38 11.76 -9.94
CA LYS A 124 3.35 10.93 -9.24
C LYS A 124 3.87 9.90 -10.24
N GLU A 125 5.16 9.92 -10.50
CA GLU A 125 5.83 8.90 -11.29
C GLU A 125 5.80 7.59 -10.49
N THR A 126 4.84 6.72 -10.80
CA THR A 126 4.90 5.33 -10.39
C THR A 126 6.00 4.66 -11.21
N LYS A 127 7.15 4.36 -10.58
CA LYS A 127 8.24 3.55 -11.17
C LYS A 127 7.78 2.16 -11.68
N ASN A 128 6.54 1.76 -11.42
CA ASN A 128 5.92 0.62 -12.06
C ASN A 128 5.25 1.06 -13.37
N GLU A 129 6.04 1.12 -14.42
CA GLU A 129 5.57 1.17 -15.80
C GLU A 129 5.05 -0.20 -16.30
N LYS A 130 4.75 -1.12 -15.37
CA LYS A 130 3.53 -1.89 -15.56
C LYS A 130 2.40 -0.95 -15.22
N LYS A 131 1.88 -0.24 -16.24
CA LYS A 131 0.42 -0.07 -16.34
C LYS A 131 -0.12 -1.39 -15.84
N SER A 132 -0.77 -1.39 -14.67
CA SER A 132 -1.72 -2.44 -14.42
C SER A 132 -2.74 -2.22 -15.52
N GLU A 133 -2.52 -2.84 -16.69
CA GLU A 133 -3.62 -3.44 -17.41
C GLU A 133 -4.40 -4.10 -16.30
N ASP A 134 -5.54 -3.46 -15.99
CA ASP A 134 -6.48 -4.03 -15.05
C ASP A 134 -6.56 -5.50 -15.40
N LYS A 135 -6.34 -6.37 -14.40
CA LYS A 135 -6.39 -7.81 -14.62
C LYS A 135 -7.62 -8.09 -15.49
N PRO A 136 -7.60 -8.97 -16.50
CA PRO A 136 -8.66 -9.06 -17.51
C PRO A 136 -10.10 -9.19 -16.96
N TRP A 137 -10.22 -9.66 -15.71
CA TRP A 137 -11.47 -9.78 -14.97
C TRP A 137 -11.96 -8.50 -14.27
N MET A 138 -11.18 -7.42 -14.24
CA MET A 138 -11.42 -6.20 -13.47
C MET A 138 -11.97 -5.09 -14.38
N ASN A 139 -13.27 -5.14 -14.62
CA ASN A 139 -13.97 -4.15 -15.44
C ASN A 139 -14.41 -2.89 -14.63
N GLU A 140 -14.85 -1.85 -15.33
CA GLU A 140 -15.31 -0.61 -14.69
C GLU A 140 -16.51 -0.80 -13.74
N ASN A 141 -17.38 -1.76 -14.04
CA ASN A 141 -18.56 -2.05 -13.21
C ASN A 141 -18.15 -2.61 -11.85
N ILE A 142 -17.18 -3.53 -11.82
CA ILE A 142 -16.61 -4.08 -10.59
C ILE A 142 -15.95 -2.97 -9.76
N LYS A 143 -15.23 -2.03 -10.40
CA LYS A 143 -14.63 -0.88 -9.72
C LYS A 143 -15.70 0.03 -9.08
N LYS A 144 -16.80 0.30 -9.79
CA LYS A 144 -17.92 1.11 -9.28
C LYS A 144 -18.59 0.45 -8.07
N GLU A 145 -18.84 -0.86 -8.14
CA GLU A 145 -19.47 -1.60 -7.05
C GLU A 145 -18.59 -1.72 -5.79
N ILE A 146 -17.27 -1.90 -5.95
CA ILE A 146 -16.31 -1.87 -4.82
C ILE A 146 -16.37 -0.51 -4.12
N LYS A 147 -16.32 0.58 -4.88
CA LYS A 147 -16.37 1.95 -4.33
C LYS A 147 -17.70 2.23 -3.61
N LYS A 148 -18.81 1.68 -4.12
CA LYS A 148 -20.14 1.75 -3.49
C LYS A 148 -20.17 0.99 -2.16
N LYS A 149 -19.58 -0.22 -2.11
CA LYS A 149 -19.44 -1.00 -0.86
C LYS A 149 -18.62 -0.25 0.19
N GLU A 150 -17.51 0.37 -0.19
CA GLU A 150 -16.67 1.14 0.73
C GLU A 150 -17.42 2.33 1.32
N ARG A 151 -18.13 3.10 0.48
CA ARG A 151 -18.98 4.21 0.94
C ARG A 151 -20.06 3.74 1.91
N ASN A 152 -20.72 2.63 1.62
CA ASN A 152 -21.74 2.04 2.50
C ASN A 152 -21.17 1.54 3.83
N LYS A 153 -19.94 1.02 3.83
CA LYS A 153 -19.25 0.61 5.07
C LYS A 153 -18.86 1.82 5.91
N GLN A 154 -18.41 2.91 5.28
CA GLN A 154 -18.08 4.16 5.96
C GLN A 154 -19.32 4.85 6.54
N SER A 155 -20.43 4.90 5.80
CA SER A 155 -21.69 5.47 6.32
C SER A 155 -22.23 4.67 7.50
N LYS A 156 -22.28 3.33 7.41
CA LYS A 156 -22.71 2.47 8.53
C LYS A 156 -21.87 2.61 9.80
N LYS A 157 -20.57 2.93 9.70
CA LYS A 157 -19.73 3.24 10.86
C LYS A 157 -20.08 4.59 11.50
N LYS A 158 -20.55 5.56 10.71
CA LYS A 158 -20.91 6.89 11.18
C LYS A 158 -22.24 6.90 11.97
N TYR A 159 -23.17 6.00 11.61
CA TYR A 159 -24.46 5.81 12.30
C TYR A 159 -24.42 4.78 13.44
N ARG A 160 -23.24 4.28 13.81
CA ARG A 160 -23.00 3.32 14.92
C ARG A 160 -22.31 3.97 16.14
N LYS A 161 -22.23 5.30 16.14
CA LYS A 161 -21.85 6.12 17.30
C LYS A 161 -23.11 6.82 17.81
#